data_AF-A0A1X0CTN5-F1
#
_entry.id   AF-A0A1X0CTN5-F1
#
_cell.length_a   1.000
_cell.length_b   1.000
_cell.length_c   1.000
_cell.angle_alpha   90.00
_cell.angle_beta   90.00
_cell.angle_gamma   90.00
#
_symmetry.space_group_name_H-M   'P 1'
#
loop_
_entity.id
_entity.type
_entity.pdbx_description
1 polymer ?
#
loop_
_entity_poly.entity_id
_entity_poly.type
_entity_poly.pdbx_seq_one_letter_code
_entity_poly.pdbx_strand_id
1 'polypeptide(L)'
;MTARITIWWLACMVWIWWATHRFSTPLMLFTAAAATVFALLLTRSAPDSTVTRLGAYLAGLLANEAPGMGYAVSSLLPGHHLGQVPASAEQLLMTCWAAALAVGTYLLVRSWVTSSTQDRQPAIPWRQAAGIGATVALAYVAAMLLSQKAWQLGQTVLGVEDTSYPQAPGQLGALVLAMATSALAGLVEEPVYVGLVVLFWPRLSRRTFIPLALLSGTARSVIHLYYAAGTDRMVLAIAMVMLWCLAWSSVALYLVYRTRTVWPVALGHGLSNLFACLHGPFQVEETPLTYAVMIIPFLAVFVVVLFALKDLAARISRVVDPIVARRWPHLVQNDDLEATAERHVSVKAWKHLDT
;
A
#
# COMPACT_ATOMS: atom_id res chain seq x y z
N MET A 1 -22.72 -8.43 6.23
CA MET A 1 -21.38 -8.48 6.87
C MET A 1 -20.90 -9.91 7.00
N THR A 2 -21.68 -10.82 7.62
CA THR A 2 -21.34 -12.23 7.85
C THR A 2 -20.79 -12.98 6.64
N ALA A 3 -21.47 -12.94 5.48
CA ALA A 3 -20.98 -13.62 4.27
C ALA A 3 -19.59 -13.15 3.83
N ARG A 4 -19.28 -11.84 3.96
CA ARG A 4 -17.95 -11.30 3.62
C ARG A 4 -16.87 -11.77 4.60
N ILE A 5 -17.20 -11.86 5.89
CA ILE A 5 -16.32 -12.40 6.93
C ILE A 5 -16.02 -13.88 6.62
N THR A 6 -17.04 -14.67 6.29
CA THR A 6 -16.90 -16.09 5.96
C THR A 6 -16.02 -16.29 4.73
N ILE A 7 -16.26 -15.54 3.64
CA ILE A 7 -15.44 -15.62 2.42
C ILE A 7 -13.98 -15.29 2.72
N TRP A 8 -13.72 -14.21 3.47
CA TRP A 8 -12.37 -13.83 3.86
C TRP A 8 -11.70 -14.90 4.73
N TRP A 9 -12.41 -15.44 5.72
CA TRP A 9 -11.89 -16.50 6.59
C TRP A 9 -11.55 -17.77 5.80
N LEU A 10 -12.42 -18.19 4.87
CA LEU A 10 -12.14 -19.32 3.97
C LEU A 10 -10.90 -19.05 3.11
N ALA A 11 -10.76 -17.83 2.57
CA ALA A 11 -9.58 -17.45 1.79
C ALA A 11 -8.30 -17.46 2.63
N CYS A 12 -8.36 -17.09 3.91
CA CYS A 12 -7.25 -17.25 4.86
C CYS A 12 -6.93 -18.73 5.10
N MET A 13 -7.92 -19.60 5.28
CA MET A 13 -7.68 -21.04 5.48
C MET A 13 -7.04 -21.69 4.24
N VAL A 14 -7.48 -21.32 3.03
CA VAL A 14 -6.86 -21.76 1.77
C VAL A 14 -5.41 -21.28 1.68
N TRP A 15 -5.15 -20.02 2.01
CA TRP A 15 -3.79 -19.47 2.08
C TRP A 15 -2.91 -20.25 3.04
N ILE A 16 -3.38 -20.48 4.26
CA ILE A 16 -2.66 -21.21 5.30
C ILE A 16 -2.37 -22.64 4.84
N TRP A 17 -3.37 -23.33 4.29
CA TRP A 17 -3.18 -24.67 3.75
C TRP A 17 -2.10 -24.70 2.66
N TRP A 18 -2.16 -23.78 1.69
CA TRP A 18 -1.14 -23.70 0.64
C TRP A 18 0.25 -23.38 1.21
N ALA A 19 0.31 -22.52 2.22
CA ALA A 19 1.54 -22.10 2.89
C ALA A 19 2.15 -23.18 3.80
N THR A 20 1.39 -24.21 4.24
CA THR A 20 1.91 -25.32 5.07
C THR A 20 3.02 -26.12 4.42
N HIS A 21 3.13 -26.09 3.08
CA HIS A 21 4.23 -26.73 2.36
C HIS A 21 5.57 -25.97 2.47
N ARG A 22 5.53 -24.70 2.93
CA ARG A 22 6.69 -23.80 3.00
C ARG A 22 7.04 -23.33 4.41
N PHE A 23 6.09 -23.42 5.35
CA PHE A 23 6.27 -22.96 6.73
C PHE A 23 5.93 -24.05 7.75
N SER A 24 6.44 -23.89 8.98
CA SER A 24 6.20 -24.86 10.05
C SER A 24 4.73 -24.94 10.48
N THR A 25 4.26 -26.15 10.80
CA THR A 25 2.88 -26.40 11.25
C THR A 25 2.44 -25.53 12.44
N PRO A 26 3.27 -25.29 13.48
CA PRO A 26 2.87 -24.42 14.59
C PRO A 26 2.58 -22.98 14.15
N LEU A 27 3.36 -22.44 13.20
CA LEU A 27 3.13 -21.10 12.66
C LEU A 27 1.80 -21.01 11.92
N MET A 28 1.46 -22.05 11.15
CA MET A 28 0.21 -22.13 10.41
C MET A 28 -1.01 -22.22 11.33
N LEU A 29 -0.92 -23.02 12.40
CA LEU A 29 -1.96 -23.09 13.43
C LEU A 29 -2.16 -21.75 14.13
N PHE A 30 -1.07 -21.03 14.41
CA PHE A 30 -1.13 -19.70 15.00
C PHE A 30 -1.81 -18.68 14.07
N THR A 31 -1.46 -18.65 12.78
CA THR A 31 -2.12 -17.82 11.78
C THR A 31 -3.61 -18.15 11.67
N ALA A 32 -3.97 -19.45 11.69
CA ALA A 32 -5.36 -19.89 11.63
C ALA A 32 -6.16 -19.46 12.86
N ALA A 33 -5.56 -19.56 14.05
CA ALA A 33 -6.15 -19.08 15.29
C ALA A 33 -6.36 -17.57 15.25
N ALA A 34 -5.37 -16.79 14.80
CA ALA A 34 -5.48 -15.34 14.65
C ALA A 34 -6.61 -14.94 13.67
N ALA A 35 -6.68 -15.59 12.51
CA ALA A 35 -7.73 -15.35 11.52
C ALA A 35 -9.13 -15.68 12.08
N THR A 36 -9.24 -16.76 12.86
CA THR A 36 -10.50 -17.16 13.50
C THR A 36 -10.92 -16.18 14.59
N VAL A 37 -9.99 -15.78 15.47
CA VAL A 37 -10.24 -14.76 16.49
C VAL A 37 -10.68 -13.46 15.84
N PHE A 38 -10.01 -13.03 14.77
CA PHE A 38 -10.36 -11.82 14.05
C PHE A 38 -11.77 -11.90 13.44
N ALA A 39 -12.10 -13.01 12.77
CA ALA A 39 -13.44 -13.25 12.22
C ALA A 39 -14.52 -13.21 13.32
N LEU A 40 -14.27 -13.81 14.48
CA LEU A 40 -15.16 -13.78 15.63
C LEU A 40 -15.30 -12.38 16.25
N LEU A 41 -14.25 -11.56 16.22
CA LEU A 41 -14.34 -10.17 16.66
C LEU A 41 -15.21 -9.34 15.69
N LEU A 42 -15.07 -9.56 14.38
CA LEU A 42 -15.86 -8.86 13.35
C LEU A 42 -17.37 -9.18 13.39
N THR A 43 -17.79 -10.28 14.03
CA THR A 43 -19.23 -10.60 14.20
C THR A 43 -19.86 -9.88 15.40
N ARG A 44 -19.05 -9.26 16.27
CA ARG A 44 -19.52 -8.48 17.41
C ARG A 44 -19.71 -7.00 17.02
N SER A 45 -20.26 -6.22 17.94
CA SER A 45 -20.30 -4.75 17.82
C SER A 45 -18.89 -4.17 17.59
N ALA A 46 -18.83 -3.00 16.95
CA ALA A 46 -17.57 -2.29 16.72
C ALA A 46 -16.78 -2.11 18.03
N PRO A 47 -15.43 -2.07 17.98
CA PRO A 47 -14.63 -2.10 19.18
C PRO A 47 -14.60 -0.74 19.89
N ASP A 48 -15.25 -0.69 21.05
CA ASP A 48 -15.43 0.57 21.80
C ASP A 48 -14.24 0.95 22.70
N SER A 49 -13.44 -0.04 23.12
CA SER A 49 -12.30 0.15 24.04
C SER A 49 -10.94 0.05 23.34
N THR A 50 -9.91 0.64 23.93
CA THR A 50 -8.52 0.52 23.43
C THR A 50 -8.05 -0.94 23.40
N VAL A 51 -8.44 -1.75 24.39
CA VAL A 51 -8.05 -3.17 24.48
C VAL A 51 -8.66 -3.99 23.35
N THR A 52 -9.96 -3.81 23.08
CA THR A 52 -10.63 -4.53 21.99
C THR A 52 -10.13 -4.10 20.62
N ARG A 53 -9.79 -2.81 20.44
CA ARG A 53 -9.13 -2.30 19.23
C ARG A 53 -7.74 -2.90 19.03
N LEU A 54 -6.94 -2.96 20.09
CA LEU A 54 -5.61 -3.56 20.05
C LEU A 54 -5.69 -5.06 19.75
N GLY A 55 -6.61 -5.80 20.40
CA GLY A 55 -6.83 -7.21 20.12
C GLY A 55 -7.27 -7.46 18.67
N ALA A 56 -8.18 -6.65 18.14
CA ALA A 56 -8.60 -6.73 16.74
C ALA A 56 -7.47 -6.38 15.76
N TYR A 57 -6.65 -5.36 16.08
CA TYR A 57 -5.48 -5.00 15.30
C TYR A 57 -4.47 -6.15 15.26
N LEU A 58 -4.09 -6.72 16.41
CA LEU A 58 -3.12 -7.80 16.49
C LEU A 58 -3.63 -9.07 15.82
N ALA A 59 -4.90 -9.43 16.00
CA ALA A 59 -5.49 -10.59 15.34
C ALA A 59 -5.51 -10.41 13.81
N GLY A 60 -5.91 -9.23 13.32
CA GLY A 60 -5.89 -8.91 11.89
C GLY A 60 -4.48 -8.88 11.30
N LEU A 61 -3.51 -8.30 12.03
CA LEU A 61 -2.10 -8.29 11.68
C LEU A 61 -1.55 -9.71 11.53
N LEU A 62 -1.70 -10.53 12.57
CA LEU A 62 -1.16 -11.89 12.60
C LEU A 62 -1.85 -12.81 11.59
N ALA A 63 -3.14 -12.61 11.28
CA ALA A 63 -3.84 -13.36 10.24
C ALA A 63 -3.24 -13.15 8.84
N ASN A 64 -2.58 -12.01 8.59
CA ASN A 64 -1.97 -11.69 7.30
C ASN A 64 -0.45 -11.92 7.31
N GLU A 65 0.22 -11.49 8.37
CA GLU A 65 1.68 -11.30 8.38
C GLU A 65 2.45 -12.38 9.15
N ALA A 66 1.79 -13.21 9.96
CA ALA A 66 2.49 -14.21 10.79
C ALA A 66 3.41 -15.15 9.98
N PRO A 67 3.05 -15.65 8.78
CA PRO A 67 3.96 -16.43 7.95
C PRO A 67 5.27 -15.68 7.62
N GLY A 68 5.16 -14.41 7.20
CA GLY A 68 6.31 -13.56 6.90
C GLY A 68 7.15 -13.23 8.14
N MET A 69 6.50 -12.98 9.28
CA MET A 69 7.17 -12.76 10.57
C MET A 69 7.96 -13.98 11.01
N GLY A 70 7.36 -15.17 10.91
CA GLY A 70 8.01 -16.43 11.27
C GLY A 70 9.23 -16.73 10.39
N TYR A 71 9.11 -16.50 9.08
CA TYR A 71 10.25 -16.59 8.16
C TYR A 71 11.38 -15.64 8.56
N ALA A 72 11.06 -14.35 8.74
CA ALA A 72 12.04 -13.33 9.07
C ALA A 72 12.78 -13.59 10.38
N VAL A 73 12.07 -14.07 11.41
CA VAL A 73 12.67 -14.47 12.69
C VAL A 73 13.51 -15.73 12.54
N SER A 74 13.07 -16.72 11.76
CA SER A 74 13.83 -17.95 11.55
C SER A 74 15.17 -17.71 10.85
N SER A 75 15.24 -16.71 9.97
CA SER A 75 16.48 -16.30 9.29
C SER A 75 17.55 -15.75 10.24
N LEU A 76 17.19 -15.40 11.48
CA LEU A 76 18.16 -14.96 12.50
C LEU A 76 18.84 -16.12 13.23
N LEU A 77 18.38 -17.37 13.05
CA LEU A 77 18.95 -18.53 13.73
C LEU A 77 20.38 -18.80 13.23
N PRO A 78 21.29 -19.27 14.11
CA PRO A 78 22.66 -19.60 13.70
C PRO A 78 22.71 -20.53 12.49
N GLY A 79 23.60 -20.23 11.54
CA GLY A 79 23.76 -20.99 10.30
C GLY A 79 22.68 -20.74 9.24
N HIS A 80 21.70 -19.87 9.51
CA HIS A 80 20.76 -19.39 8.50
C HIS A 80 21.26 -18.08 7.92
N HIS A 81 21.15 -17.96 6.60
CA HIS A 81 21.45 -16.74 5.86
C HIS A 81 20.21 -16.30 5.10
N LEU A 82 20.24 -15.08 4.56
CA LEU A 82 19.18 -14.61 3.68
C LEU A 82 19.08 -15.54 2.46
N GLY A 83 18.11 -16.45 2.50
CA GLY A 83 17.89 -17.38 1.40
C GLY A 83 17.50 -16.61 0.14
N GLN A 84 18.21 -16.84 -0.95
CA GLN A 84 17.79 -16.33 -2.26
C GLN A 84 16.51 -17.06 -2.66
N VAL A 85 15.38 -16.37 -2.70
CA VAL A 85 14.15 -16.90 -3.29
C VAL A 85 14.06 -16.38 -4.71
N PRO A 86 14.18 -17.26 -5.72
CA PRO A 86 14.09 -16.84 -7.10
C PRO A 86 12.66 -16.35 -7.42
N ALA A 87 12.57 -15.26 -8.17
CA ALA A 87 11.30 -14.77 -8.67
C ALA A 87 10.61 -15.85 -9.51
N SER A 88 9.39 -16.21 -9.13
CA SER A 88 8.61 -17.28 -9.77
C SER A 88 7.14 -16.91 -9.88
N ALA A 89 6.43 -17.52 -10.84
CA ALA A 89 4.99 -17.34 -11.00
C ALA A 89 4.22 -17.76 -9.73
N GLU A 90 4.67 -18.81 -9.05
CA GLU A 90 4.10 -19.23 -7.76
C GLU A 90 4.26 -18.14 -6.70
N GLN A 91 5.44 -17.53 -6.58
CA GLN A 91 5.68 -16.43 -5.65
C GLN A 91 4.80 -15.20 -5.94
N LEU A 92 4.64 -14.86 -7.22
CA LEU A 92 3.74 -13.78 -7.62
C LEU A 92 2.29 -14.10 -7.23
N LEU A 93 1.80 -15.31 -7.52
CA LEU A 93 0.44 -15.73 -7.14
C LEU A 93 0.21 -15.71 -5.63
N MET A 94 1.19 -16.19 -4.87
CA MET A 94 1.15 -16.13 -3.41
C MET A 94 1.09 -14.68 -2.90
N THR A 95 1.88 -13.78 -3.49
CA THR A 95 1.89 -12.36 -3.12
C THR A 95 0.59 -11.66 -3.51
N CYS A 96 0.02 -11.98 -4.67
CA CYS A 96 -1.32 -11.52 -5.07
C CYS A 96 -2.39 -11.96 -4.06
N TRP A 97 -2.33 -13.20 -3.59
CA TRP A 97 -3.26 -13.71 -2.58
C TRP A 97 -3.11 -12.97 -1.25
N ALA A 98 -1.88 -12.79 -0.77
CA ALA A 98 -1.58 -12.02 0.43
C ALA A 98 -2.09 -10.57 0.32
N ALA A 99 -1.87 -9.91 -0.83
CA ALA A 99 -2.37 -8.56 -1.09
C ALA A 99 -3.91 -8.50 -1.07
N ALA A 100 -4.57 -9.50 -1.66
CA ALA A 100 -6.03 -9.60 -1.63
C ALA A 100 -6.57 -9.80 -0.21
N LEU A 101 -5.89 -10.62 0.62
CA LEU A 101 -6.25 -10.82 2.03
C LEU A 101 -6.03 -9.55 2.85
N ALA A 102 -4.92 -8.84 2.67
CA ALA A 102 -4.62 -7.59 3.36
C ALA A 102 -5.64 -6.49 3.05
N VAL A 103 -5.94 -6.30 1.76
CA VAL A 103 -6.97 -5.37 1.30
C VAL A 103 -8.35 -5.80 1.80
N GLY A 104 -8.69 -7.09 1.74
CA GLY A 104 -9.93 -7.64 2.27
C GLY A 104 -10.09 -7.38 3.77
N THR A 105 -9.03 -7.61 4.55
CA THR A 105 -8.96 -7.32 5.99
C THR A 105 -9.27 -5.85 6.26
N TYR A 106 -8.61 -4.93 5.54
CA TYR A 106 -8.84 -3.49 5.66
C TYR A 106 -10.29 -3.10 5.32
N LEU A 107 -10.84 -3.62 4.22
CA LEU A 107 -12.21 -3.33 3.80
C LEU A 107 -13.27 -3.88 4.78
N LEU A 108 -13.03 -5.05 5.37
CA LEU A 108 -13.87 -5.62 6.41
C LEU A 108 -13.85 -4.75 7.66
N VAL A 109 -12.68 -4.37 8.17
CA VAL A 109 -12.57 -3.50 9.35
C VAL A 109 -13.19 -2.14 9.06
N ARG A 110 -12.95 -1.56 7.89
CA ARG A 110 -13.58 -0.30 7.48
C ARG A 110 -15.10 -0.43 7.52
N SER A 111 -15.65 -1.49 6.94
CA SER A 111 -17.10 -1.74 6.98
C SER A 111 -17.61 -1.91 8.41
N TRP A 112 -16.87 -2.63 9.25
CA TRP A 112 -17.19 -2.86 10.65
C TRP A 112 -17.26 -1.55 11.45
N VAL A 113 -16.22 -0.72 11.39
CA VAL A 113 -16.14 0.53 12.18
C VAL A 113 -16.98 1.67 11.61
N THR A 114 -17.31 1.65 10.30
CA THR A 114 -18.18 2.67 9.68
C THR A 114 -19.66 2.35 9.79
N SER A 115 -20.03 1.07 9.96
CA SER A 115 -21.43 0.67 10.10
C SER A 115 -22.13 1.26 11.34
N SER A 116 -21.36 1.76 12.33
CA SER A 116 -21.84 2.42 13.54
C SER A 116 -21.90 3.94 13.48
N THR A 117 -21.35 4.59 12.44
CA THR A 117 -21.27 6.06 12.35
C THR A 117 -21.38 6.53 10.90
N GLN A 118 -22.58 6.95 10.49
CA GLN A 118 -22.80 7.73 9.28
C GLN A 118 -22.38 9.20 9.51
N ASP A 119 -21.08 9.47 9.59
CA ASP A 119 -20.60 10.84 9.39
C ASP A 119 -20.22 11.02 7.92
N ARG A 120 -21.10 11.70 7.17
CA ARG A 120 -20.76 12.24 5.84
C ARG A 120 -19.65 13.25 6.03
N GLN A 121 -18.44 12.92 5.60
CA GLN A 121 -17.32 13.87 5.68
C GLN A 121 -17.58 15.08 4.77
N PRO A 122 -17.28 16.30 5.24
CA PRO A 122 -17.35 17.49 4.40
C PRO A 122 -16.36 17.38 3.24
N ALA A 123 -16.77 17.82 2.06
CA ALA A 123 -15.91 17.88 0.88
C ALA A 123 -14.75 18.86 1.14
N ILE A 124 -13.51 18.38 1.02
CA ILE A 124 -12.32 19.22 1.15
C ILE A 124 -12.15 20.04 -0.14
N PRO A 125 -11.94 21.37 -0.06
CA PRO A 125 -11.66 22.20 -1.24
C PRO A 125 -10.47 21.69 -2.05
N TRP A 126 -10.56 21.68 -3.37
CA TRP A 126 -9.57 21.06 -4.27
C TRP A 126 -8.14 21.60 -4.10
N ARG A 127 -7.97 22.90 -3.82
CA ARG A 127 -6.65 23.50 -3.56
C ARG A 127 -6.01 22.95 -2.29
N GLN A 128 -6.83 22.69 -1.26
CA GLN A 128 -6.38 22.04 -0.04
C GLN A 128 -6.09 20.56 -0.28
N ALA A 129 -6.90 19.87 -1.09
CA ALA A 129 -6.63 18.48 -1.47
C ALA A 129 -5.33 18.35 -2.28
N ALA A 130 -5.08 19.24 -3.24
CA ALA A 130 -3.85 19.29 -4.03
C ALA A 130 -2.62 19.65 -3.18
N GLY A 131 -2.73 20.64 -2.29
CA GLY A 131 -1.66 21.00 -1.36
C GLY A 131 -1.35 19.88 -0.35
N ILE A 132 -2.39 19.21 0.17
CA ILE A 132 -2.22 18.02 1.02
C ILE A 132 -1.56 16.91 0.21
N GLY A 133 -2.01 16.64 -1.01
CA GLY A 133 -1.43 15.63 -1.90
C GLY A 133 0.04 15.90 -2.22
N ALA A 134 0.41 17.13 -2.56
CA ALA A 134 1.79 17.52 -2.84
C ALA A 134 2.68 17.44 -1.58
N THR A 135 2.18 17.88 -0.42
CA THR A 135 2.90 17.76 0.86
C THR A 135 3.08 16.28 1.23
N VAL A 136 2.06 15.47 0.99
CA VAL A 136 2.09 14.01 1.23
C VAL A 136 3.12 13.35 0.33
N ALA A 137 3.13 13.69 -0.96
CA ALA A 137 4.10 13.17 -1.91
C ALA A 137 5.53 13.60 -1.55
N LEU A 138 5.76 14.86 -1.19
CA LEU A 138 7.07 15.37 -0.77
C LEU A 138 7.56 14.73 0.53
N ALA A 139 6.67 14.61 1.53
CA ALA A 139 7.00 13.94 2.79
C ALA A 139 7.28 12.45 2.58
N TYR A 140 6.54 11.80 1.67
CA TYR A 140 6.76 10.42 1.29
C TYR A 140 8.12 10.23 0.60
N VAL A 141 8.44 11.06 -0.40
CA VAL A 141 9.73 11.04 -1.09
C VAL A 141 10.89 11.35 -0.14
N ALA A 142 10.75 12.35 0.74
CA ALA A 142 11.77 12.67 1.73
C ALA A 142 11.98 11.52 2.72
N ALA A 143 10.91 10.87 3.17
CA ALA A 143 10.99 9.70 4.04
C ALA A 143 11.63 8.51 3.32
N MET A 144 11.27 8.24 2.07
CA MET A 144 11.94 7.24 1.24
C MET A 144 13.45 7.52 1.14
N LEU A 145 13.84 8.74 0.77
CA LEU A 145 15.25 9.10 0.61
C LEU A 145 16.03 9.01 1.93
N LEU A 146 15.46 9.51 3.04
CA LEU A 146 16.09 9.46 4.36
C LEU A 146 16.19 8.04 4.90
N SER A 147 15.14 7.24 4.74
CA SER A 147 15.10 5.85 5.19
C SER A 147 16.07 4.97 4.39
N GLN A 148 16.12 5.15 3.07
CA GLN A 148 17.09 4.50 2.18
C GLN A 148 18.52 4.90 2.54
N LYS A 149 18.79 6.19 2.78
CA LYS A 149 20.12 6.68 3.15
C LYS A 149 20.56 6.17 4.53
N ALA A 150 19.66 6.13 5.50
CA ALA A 150 19.94 5.58 6.83
C ALA A 150 20.27 4.07 6.74
N TRP A 151 19.54 3.33 5.91
CA TRP A 151 19.80 1.92 5.66
C TRP A 151 21.15 1.69 4.95
N GLN A 152 21.43 2.42 3.86
CA GLN A 152 22.71 2.34 3.13
C GLN A 152 23.91 2.67 4.02
N LEU A 153 23.79 3.70 4.86
CA LEU A 153 24.82 4.04 5.83
C LEU A 153 25.00 2.92 6.86
N GLY A 154 23.88 2.36 7.36
CA GLY A 154 23.88 1.20 8.26
C GLY A 154 24.58 -0.01 7.65
N GLN A 155 24.25 -0.39 6.42
CA GLN A 155 24.90 -1.49 5.70
C GLN A 155 26.42 -1.28 5.60
N THR A 156 26.84 -0.06 5.22
CA THR A 156 28.26 0.28 5.06
C THR A 156 29.02 0.21 6.39
N VAL A 157 28.42 0.69 7.49
CA VAL A 157 29.06 0.71 8.83
C VAL A 157 29.03 -0.67 9.51
N LEU A 158 28.05 -1.50 9.18
CA LEU A 158 27.80 -2.78 9.85
C LEU A 158 28.25 -4.00 9.04
N GLY A 159 28.68 -3.82 7.79
CA GLY A 159 29.09 -4.91 6.91
C GLY A 159 27.93 -5.86 6.59
N VAL A 160 26.70 -5.35 6.54
CA VAL A 160 25.52 -6.14 6.14
C VAL A 160 25.52 -6.25 4.62
N GLU A 161 25.43 -7.46 4.09
CA GLU A 161 25.39 -7.68 2.64
C GLU A 161 24.23 -6.92 1.98
N ASP A 162 24.53 -6.25 0.87
CA ASP A 162 23.54 -5.55 0.04
C ASP A 162 22.81 -6.55 -0.87
N THR A 163 21.96 -7.39 -0.28
CA THR A 163 21.12 -8.32 -1.03
C THR A 163 19.72 -7.73 -1.20
N SER A 164 19.51 -6.98 -2.29
CA SER A 164 18.17 -6.57 -2.73
C SER A 164 17.31 -7.81 -2.96
N TYR A 165 16.16 -7.91 -2.30
CA TYR A 165 15.25 -9.05 -2.42
C TYR A 165 13.95 -8.65 -3.14
N PRO A 166 13.41 -9.47 -4.06
CA PRO A 166 14.00 -10.69 -4.63
C PRO A 166 15.08 -10.37 -5.69
N GLN A 167 16.13 -11.19 -5.75
CA GLN A 167 17.14 -11.07 -6.80
C GLN A 167 16.64 -11.71 -8.10
N ALA A 168 16.76 -10.97 -9.20
CA ALA A 168 16.51 -11.47 -10.55
C ALA A 168 17.86 -11.71 -11.25
N PRO A 169 18.47 -12.90 -11.14
CA PRO A 169 19.69 -13.19 -11.89
C PRO A 169 19.39 -13.22 -13.40
N GLY A 170 19.99 -12.27 -14.13
CA GLY A 170 20.39 -12.41 -15.54
C GLY A 170 19.34 -12.57 -16.63
N GLN A 171 18.03 -12.52 -16.37
CA GLN A 171 17.00 -12.67 -17.41
C GLN A 171 15.83 -11.70 -17.25
N LEU A 172 15.36 -11.10 -18.35
CA LEU A 172 14.24 -10.13 -18.38
C LEU A 172 12.95 -10.69 -17.77
N GLY A 173 12.65 -11.98 -18.00
CA GLY A 173 11.47 -12.62 -17.42
C GLY A 173 11.50 -12.70 -15.88
N ALA A 174 12.68 -13.02 -15.32
CA ALA A 174 12.89 -13.03 -13.87
C ALA A 174 12.80 -11.62 -13.29
N LEU A 175 13.30 -10.60 -14.01
CA LEU A 175 13.18 -9.20 -13.61
C LEU A 175 11.71 -8.74 -13.58
N VAL A 176 10.93 -9.06 -14.62
CA VAL A 176 9.50 -8.74 -14.66
C VAL A 176 8.75 -9.39 -13.49
N LEU A 177 9.03 -10.67 -13.21
CA LEU A 177 8.41 -11.37 -12.08
C LEU A 177 8.84 -10.77 -10.73
N ALA A 178 10.11 -10.42 -10.56
CA ALA A 178 10.63 -9.77 -9.36
C ALA A 178 9.99 -8.39 -9.13
N MET A 179 9.90 -7.58 -10.19
CA MET A 179 9.24 -6.27 -10.17
C MET A 179 7.75 -6.39 -9.84
N ALA A 180 7.03 -7.28 -10.54
CA ALA A 180 5.60 -7.48 -10.32
C ALA A 180 5.31 -7.95 -8.88
N THR A 181 6.13 -8.85 -8.35
CA THR A 181 6.02 -9.32 -6.96
C THR A 181 6.28 -8.17 -5.98
N SER A 182 7.35 -7.41 -6.20
CA SER A 182 7.75 -6.30 -5.32
C SER A 182 6.78 -5.13 -5.32
N ALA A 183 6.15 -4.86 -6.47
CA ALA A 183 5.12 -3.83 -6.60
C ALA A 183 3.91 -4.07 -5.68
N LEU A 184 3.63 -5.34 -5.34
CA LEU A 184 2.51 -5.71 -4.49
C LEU A 184 2.80 -5.53 -3.00
N ALA A 185 4.05 -5.36 -2.58
CA ALA A 185 4.43 -5.23 -1.17
C ALA A 185 3.64 -4.14 -0.44
N GLY A 186 3.42 -3.00 -1.09
CA GLY A 186 2.61 -1.93 -0.53
C GLY A 186 1.13 -2.31 -0.30
N LEU A 187 0.57 -3.21 -1.10
CA LEU A 187 -0.80 -3.72 -0.93
C LEU A 187 -0.88 -4.85 0.11
N VAL A 188 0.20 -5.60 0.30
CA VAL A 188 0.31 -6.60 1.37
C VAL A 188 0.41 -5.89 2.72
N GLU A 189 1.30 -4.90 2.82
CA GLU A 189 1.68 -4.33 4.12
C GLU A 189 0.80 -3.16 4.57
N GLU A 190 0.64 -2.12 3.75
CA GLU A 190 0.09 -0.84 4.21
C GLU A 190 -1.37 -0.91 4.70
N PRO A 191 -2.28 -1.70 4.07
CA PRO A 191 -3.63 -1.88 4.58
C PRO A 191 -3.67 -2.44 6.01
N VAL A 192 -2.70 -3.29 6.36
CA VAL A 192 -2.63 -3.99 7.64
C VAL A 192 -1.86 -3.16 8.68
N TYR A 193 -0.61 -2.79 8.39
CA TYR A 193 0.26 -2.11 9.36
C TYR A 193 -0.24 -0.71 9.73
N VAL A 194 -0.73 0.05 8.76
CA VAL A 194 -1.11 1.47 8.94
C VAL A 194 -2.61 1.67 8.75
N GLY A 195 -3.20 1.02 7.75
CA GLY A 195 -4.63 1.13 7.44
C GLY A 195 -5.51 0.75 8.64
N LEU A 196 -5.27 -0.41 9.26
CA LEU A 196 -6.04 -0.84 10.44
C LEU A 196 -5.87 0.10 11.63
N VAL A 197 -4.65 0.62 11.85
CA VAL A 197 -4.38 1.59 12.93
C VAL A 197 -5.25 2.83 12.77
N VAL A 198 -5.32 3.41 11.56
CA VAL A 198 -6.12 4.61 11.32
C VAL A 198 -7.62 4.33 11.46
N LEU A 199 -8.09 3.13 11.11
CA LEU A 199 -9.48 2.73 11.29
C LEU A 199 -9.87 2.57 12.77
N PHE A 200 -9.01 1.96 13.59
CA PHE A 200 -9.29 1.76 15.01
C PHE A 200 -9.05 3.02 15.87
N TRP A 201 -8.13 3.89 15.46
CA TRP A 201 -7.82 5.14 16.14
C TRP A 201 -7.94 6.33 15.18
N PRO A 202 -9.16 6.75 14.78
CA PRO A 202 -9.36 7.73 13.71
C PRO A 202 -8.95 9.17 14.06
N ARG A 203 -8.65 9.45 15.35
CA ARG A 203 -8.26 10.78 15.83
C ARG A 203 -6.76 10.83 16.11
N LEU A 204 -6.08 11.66 15.33
CA LEU A 204 -4.67 11.95 15.50
C LEU A 204 -4.47 12.98 16.63
N SER A 205 -3.71 12.61 17.65
CA SER A 205 -3.19 13.52 18.67
C SER A 205 -1.73 13.17 18.96
N ARG A 206 -0.91 14.07 19.49
CA ARG A 206 0.49 13.72 19.85
C ARG A 206 0.55 12.54 20.85
N ARG A 207 -0.41 12.47 21.78
CA ARG A 207 -0.52 11.40 22.79
C ARG A 207 -0.88 10.04 22.19
N THR A 208 -1.54 10.01 21.03
CA THR A 208 -1.92 8.77 20.34
C THR A 208 -0.96 8.45 19.19
N PHE A 209 -0.34 9.43 18.55
CA PHE A 209 0.53 9.21 17.40
C PHE A 209 1.75 8.38 17.74
N ILE A 210 2.51 8.77 18.78
CA ILE A 210 3.75 8.09 19.16
C ILE A 210 3.51 6.60 19.48
N PRO A 211 2.56 6.22 20.37
CA PRO A 211 2.34 4.80 20.66
C PRO A 211 1.83 4.02 19.44
N LEU A 212 1.05 4.64 18.55
CA LEU A 212 0.56 3.98 17.33
C LEU A 212 1.67 3.82 16.27
N ALA A 213 2.56 4.79 16.16
CA ALA A 213 3.75 4.70 15.32
C ALA A 213 4.71 3.62 15.82
N LEU A 214 4.92 3.53 17.14
CA LEU A 214 5.69 2.45 17.77
C LEU A 214 5.04 1.09 17.54
N LEU A 215 3.73 0.97 17.71
CA LEU A 215 2.99 -0.27 17.47
C LEU A 215 3.14 -0.74 16.02
N SER A 216 2.86 0.15 15.05
CA SER A 216 2.94 -0.15 13.63
C SER A 216 4.38 -0.40 13.16
N GLY A 217 5.33 0.42 13.60
CA GLY A 217 6.75 0.31 13.26
C GLY A 217 7.42 -0.94 13.83
N THR A 218 7.13 -1.26 15.10
CA THR A 218 7.66 -2.48 15.74
C THR A 218 7.08 -3.72 15.08
N ALA A 219 5.77 -3.75 14.85
CA ALA A 219 5.13 -4.84 14.11
C ALA A 219 5.78 -5.05 12.73
N ARG A 220 5.98 -3.98 11.95
CA ARG A 220 6.62 -4.05 10.64
C ARG A 220 8.07 -4.51 10.72
N SER A 221 8.80 -4.10 11.76
CA SER A 221 10.20 -4.53 11.90
C SER A 221 10.34 -6.05 11.95
N VAL A 222 9.37 -6.77 12.50
CA VAL A 222 9.40 -8.23 12.63
C VAL A 222 9.50 -8.91 11.26
N ILE A 223 8.72 -8.47 10.26
CA ILE A 223 8.78 -9.05 8.91
C ILE A 223 10.07 -8.73 8.17
N HIS A 224 10.82 -7.72 8.59
CA HIS A 224 12.08 -7.29 7.96
C HIS A 224 13.32 -7.70 8.73
N LEU A 225 13.20 -8.41 9.85
CA LEU A 225 14.35 -8.84 10.64
C LEU A 225 15.32 -9.70 9.83
N TYR A 226 14.87 -10.35 8.76
CA TYR A 226 15.75 -11.10 7.85
C TYR A 226 16.91 -10.27 7.31
N TYR A 227 16.81 -8.93 7.22
CA TYR A 227 17.93 -8.08 6.80
C TYR A 227 19.11 -8.08 7.77
N ALA A 228 18.90 -8.51 9.01
CA ALA A 228 19.97 -8.69 9.99
C ALA A 228 20.62 -10.09 9.93
N ALA A 229 20.10 -11.01 9.10
CA ALA A 229 20.63 -12.38 9.03
C ALA A 229 22.10 -12.39 8.57
N GLY A 230 22.90 -13.27 9.16
CA GLY A 230 24.29 -13.51 8.75
C GLY A 230 25.32 -12.43 9.15
N THR A 231 24.93 -11.36 9.85
CA THR A 231 25.91 -10.35 10.33
C THR A 231 26.50 -10.70 11.71
N ASP A 232 27.79 -10.43 11.88
CA ASP A 232 28.49 -10.53 13.17
C ASP A 232 27.99 -9.51 14.21
N ARG A 233 27.23 -8.49 13.77
CA ARG A 233 26.68 -7.41 14.60
C ARG A 233 25.15 -7.45 14.67
N MET A 234 24.59 -8.65 14.81
CA MET A 234 23.15 -8.94 14.81
C MET A 234 22.28 -7.93 15.58
N VAL A 235 22.61 -7.64 16.84
CA VAL A 235 21.83 -6.73 17.70
C VAL A 235 21.74 -5.32 17.10
N LEU A 236 22.84 -4.82 16.53
CA LEU A 236 22.90 -3.49 15.94
C LEU A 236 22.18 -3.44 14.59
N ALA A 237 22.25 -4.52 13.80
CA ALA A 237 21.48 -4.65 12.57
C ALA A 237 19.96 -4.69 12.85
N ILE A 238 19.52 -5.44 13.86
CA ILE A 238 18.11 -5.45 14.32
C ILE A 238 17.67 -4.04 14.72
N ALA A 239 18.48 -3.34 15.52
CA ALA A 239 18.16 -1.97 15.92
C ALA A 239 18.01 -1.03 14.72
N MET A 240 18.85 -1.18 13.69
CA MET A 240 18.75 -0.39 12.47
C MET A 240 17.49 -0.73 11.65
N VAL A 241 17.14 -2.00 11.51
CA VAL A 241 15.87 -2.44 10.88
C VAL A 241 14.67 -1.84 11.61
N MET A 242 14.68 -1.86 12.94
CA MET A 242 13.61 -1.26 13.75
C MET A 242 13.50 0.25 13.52
N LEU A 243 14.62 0.98 13.49
CA LEU A 243 14.63 2.42 13.23
C LEU A 243 14.11 2.75 11.83
N TRP A 244 14.53 1.98 10.83
CA TRP A 244 14.07 2.09 9.46
C TRP A 244 12.55 1.90 9.36
N CYS A 245 12.02 0.81 9.93
CA CYS A 245 10.59 0.51 9.93
C CYS A 245 9.78 1.54 10.73
N LEU A 246 10.32 2.03 11.85
CA LEU A 246 9.67 3.05 12.66
C LEU A 246 9.55 4.38 11.91
N ALA A 247 10.62 4.81 11.22
CA ALA A 247 10.59 6.01 10.39
C ALA A 247 9.55 5.88 9.26
N TRP A 248 9.56 4.75 8.57
CA TRP A 248 8.61 4.45 7.48
C TRP A 248 7.16 4.47 7.98
N SER A 249 6.84 3.65 8.98
CA SER A 249 5.49 3.54 9.54
C SER A 249 5.01 4.86 10.14
N SER A 250 5.89 5.66 10.75
CA SER A 250 5.53 6.98 11.28
C SER A 250 5.06 7.93 10.17
N VAL A 251 5.81 7.99 9.07
CA VAL A 251 5.46 8.84 7.93
C VAL A 251 4.20 8.32 7.26
N ALA A 252 4.14 7.04 6.91
CA ALA A 252 2.96 6.40 6.36
C ALA A 252 1.71 6.70 7.20
N LEU A 253 1.78 6.51 8.52
CA LEU A 253 0.68 6.78 9.45
C LEU A 253 0.27 8.25 9.42
N TYR A 254 1.22 9.18 9.47
CA TYR A 254 0.94 10.61 9.36
C TYR A 254 0.22 10.93 8.04
N LEU A 255 0.72 10.39 6.92
CA LEU A 255 0.13 10.61 5.60
C LEU A 255 -1.30 10.08 5.51
N VAL A 256 -1.58 8.87 5.99
CA VAL A 256 -2.93 8.29 5.98
C VAL A 256 -3.88 9.10 6.87
N TYR A 257 -3.44 9.60 8.02
CA TYR A 257 -4.26 10.51 8.84
C TYR A 257 -4.59 11.83 8.13
N ARG A 258 -3.66 12.33 7.31
CA ARG A 258 -3.83 13.59 6.56
C ARG A 258 -4.69 13.42 5.31
N THR A 259 -4.50 12.36 4.54
CA THR A 259 -5.23 12.10 3.29
C THR A 259 -6.54 11.36 3.51
N ARG A 260 -6.71 10.71 4.66
CA ARG A 260 -7.82 9.79 4.95
C ARG A 260 -7.90 8.61 3.98
N THR A 261 -6.79 8.27 3.32
CA THR A 261 -6.71 7.14 2.39
C THR A 261 -5.36 6.44 2.51
N VAL A 262 -5.40 5.12 2.55
CA VAL A 262 -4.20 4.25 2.62
C VAL A 262 -3.53 4.08 1.25
N TRP A 263 -4.30 4.28 0.17
CA TRP A 263 -3.87 3.97 -1.19
C TRP A 263 -2.63 4.72 -1.68
N PRO A 264 -2.46 6.04 -1.42
CA PRO A 264 -1.24 6.74 -1.83
C PRO A 264 0.03 6.16 -1.21
N VAL A 265 -0.06 5.72 0.06
CA VAL A 265 1.07 5.10 0.76
C VAL A 265 1.33 3.68 0.22
N ALA A 266 0.27 2.88 0.00
CA ALA A 266 0.39 1.56 -0.59
C ALA A 266 1.02 1.59 -1.99
N LEU A 267 0.57 2.49 -2.86
CA LEU A 267 1.13 2.66 -4.19
C LEU A 267 2.57 3.18 -4.14
N GLY A 268 2.84 4.17 -3.28
CA GLY A 268 4.18 4.68 -3.07
C GLY A 268 5.14 3.60 -2.59
N HIS A 269 4.68 2.67 -1.74
CA HIS A 269 5.52 1.59 -1.21
C HIS A 269 5.83 0.60 -2.33
N GLY A 270 4.81 0.15 -3.09
CA GLY A 270 5.03 -0.69 -4.27
C GLY A 270 6.03 -0.09 -5.27
N LEU A 271 5.92 1.23 -5.52
CA LEU A 271 6.87 1.96 -6.36
C LEU A 271 8.29 1.98 -5.80
N SER A 272 8.44 2.20 -4.50
CA SER A 272 9.75 2.15 -3.82
C SER A 272 10.44 0.80 -4.06
N ASN A 273 9.70 -0.29 -3.89
CA ASN A 273 10.26 -1.64 -4.02
C ASN A 273 10.52 -2.00 -5.49
N LEU A 274 9.72 -1.48 -6.42
CA LEU A 274 10.03 -1.51 -7.85
C LEU A 274 11.38 -0.83 -8.15
N PHE A 275 11.60 0.39 -7.65
CA PHE A 275 12.88 1.08 -7.84
C PHE A 275 14.04 0.35 -7.18
N ALA A 276 13.86 -0.25 -6.00
CA ALA A 276 14.89 -1.05 -5.35
C ALA A 276 15.28 -2.27 -6.21
N CYS A 277 14.32 -2.92 -6.87
CA CYS A 277 14.60 -4.01 -7.81
C CYS A 277 15.45 -3.55 -9.02
N LEU A 278 15.19 -2.33 -9.52
CA LEU A 278 15.94 -1.77 -10.66
C LEU A 278 17.39 -1.40 -10.33
N HIS A 279 17.68 -1.10 -9.06
CA HIS A 279 19.05 -0.80 -8.60
C HIS A 279 19.80 -2.04 -8.09
N GLY A 280 19.21 -3.24 -8.19
CA GLY A 280 19.87 -4.51 -7.86
C GLY A 280 20.95 -4.91 -8.87
N PRO A 281 21.63 -6.07 -8.70
CA PRO A 281 22.77 -6.51 -9.51
C PRO A 281 22.42 -6.90 -10.97
N PHE A 282 21.35 -6.34 -11.53
CA PHE A 282 20.93 -6.59 -12.89
C PHE A 282 21.89 -5.90 -13.87
N GLN A 283 22.62 -6.69 -14.66
CA GLN A 283 23.29 -6.22 -15.87
C GLN A 283 22.32 -6.42 -17.03
N VAL A 284 21.64 -5.36 -17.47
CA VAL A 284 20.86 -5.42 -18.73
C VAL A 284 21.86 -5.33 -19.89
N GLU A 285 21.71 -6.18 -20.92
CA GLU A 285 22.09 -5.74 -22.27
C GLU A 285 21.16 -4.59 -22.66
N GLU A 286 21.71 -3.38 -22.85
CA GLU A 286 20.98 -2.15 -23.15
C GLU A 286 20.13 -2.29 -24.44
N THR A 287 18.89 -2.77 -24.29
CA THR A 287 17.96 -2.97 -25.39
C THR A 287 16.72 -2.09 -25.22
N PRO A 288 16.17 -1.47 -26.30
CA PRO A 288 14.97 -0.63 -26.27
C PRO A 288 13.73 -1.26 -25.60
N LEU A 289 13.61 -2.60 -25.68
CA LEU A 289 12.52 -3.35 -25.05
C LEU A 289 12.57 -3.29 -23.52
N THR A 290 13.77 -3.20 -22.94
CA THR A 290 13.97 -3.06 -21.49
C THR A 290 13.42 -1.73 -21.00
N TYR A 291 13.68 -0.64 -21.73
CA TYR A 291 13.11 0.67 -21.41
C TYR A 291 11.59 0.68 -21.52
N ALA A 292 11.01 0.00 -22.53
CA ALA A 292 9.56 -0.12 -22.67
C ALA A 292 8.91 -0.85 -21.47
N VAL A 293 9.51 -1.95 -21.00
CA VAL A 293 9.04 -2.71 -19.83
C VAL A 293 9.20 -1.92 -18.52
N MET A 294 10.20 -1.04 -18.41
CA MET A 294 10.37 -0.11 -17.28
C MET A 294 9.34 1.04 -17.31
N ILE A 295 8.97 1.52 -18.50
CA ILE A 295 8.06 2.65 -18.70
C ILE A 295 6.58 2.23 -18.56
N ILE A 296 6.21 0.99 -18.87
CA ILE A 296 4.81 0.52 -18.81
C ILE A 296 4.22 0.56 -17.38
N PRO A 297 4.90 0.07 -16.31
CA PRO A 297 4.44 0.26 -14.93
C PRO A 297 4.37 1.74 -14.54
N PHE A 298 5.29 2.57 -15.05
CA PHE A 298 5.31 4.02 -14.85
C PHE A 298 4.09 4.69 -15.48
N LEU A 299 3.76 4.34 -16.72
CA LEU A 299 2.55 4.77 -17.43
C LEU A 299 1.30 4.22 -16.78
N ALA A 300 1.28 2.97 -16.30
CA ALA A 300 0.13 2.38 -15.62
C ALA A 300 -0.16 3.11 -14.30
N VAL A 301 0.86 3.46 -13.52
CA VAL A 301 0.73 4.24 -12.29
C VAL A 301 0.35 5.69 -12.61
N PHE A 302 0.97 6.31 -13.60
CA PHE A 302 0.59 7.65 -14.06
C PHE A 302 -0.86 7.69 -14.53
N VAL A 303 -1.31 6.68 -15.28
CA VAL A 303 -2.69 6.50 -15.74
C VAL A 303 -3.62 6.23 -14.57
N VAL A 304 -3.29 5.37 -13.60
CA VAL A 304 -4.13 5.13 -12.42
C VAL A 304 -4.24 6.37 -11.54
N VAL A 305 -3.15 7.12 -11.36
CA VAL A 305 -3.16 8.42 -10.67
C VAL A 305 -4.00 9.43 -11.45
N LEU A 306 -3.86 9.51 -12.78
CA LEU A 306 -4.68 10.37 -13.64
C LEU A 306 -6.16 9.95 -13.66
N PHE A 307 -6.49 8.66 -13.61
CA PHE A 307 -7.86 8.17 -13.51
C PHE A 307 -8.43 8.44 -12.14
N ALA A 308 -7.66 8.29 -11.05
CA ALA A 308 -8.07 8.69 -9.72
C ALA A 308 -8.30 10.22 -9.62
N LEU A 309 -7.47 11.01 -10.32
CA LEU A 309 -7.64 12.46 -10.46
C LEU A 309 -8.81 12.84 -11.39
N LYS A 310 -9.10 12.05 -12.44
CA LYS A 310 -10.24 12.22 -13.34
C LYS A 310 -11.56 11.88 -12.66
N ASP A 311 -11.59 10.81 -11.86
CA ASP A 311 -12.76 10.41 -11.08
C ASP A 311 -13.04 11.43 -9.96
N LEU A 312 -11.99 12.05 -9.44
CA LEU A 312 -12.06 13.21 -8.56
C LEU A 312 -12.58 14.45 -9.30
N ALA A 313 -12.09 14.74 -10.50
CA ALA A 313 -12.55 15.86 -11.34
C ALA A 313 -14.02 15.70 -11.78
N ALA A 314 -14.46 14.49 -12.13
CA ALA A 314 -15.84 14.18 -12.48
C ALA A 314 -16.80 14.21 -11.28
N ARG A 315 -16.29 14.02 -10.06
CA ARG A 315 -17.03 14.25 -8.81
C ARG A 315 -17.08 15.74 -8.46
N ILE A 316 -16.04 16.50 -8.81
CA ILE A 316 -15.99 17.97 -8.67
C ILE A 316 -16.99 18.64 -9.61
N SER A 317 -16.99 18.32 -10.90
CA SER A 317 -17.92 18.92 -11.89
C SER A 317 -19.39 18.66 -11.50
N ARG A 318 -19.75 17.44 -11.08
CA ARG A 318 -21.12 17.12 -10.63
C ARG A 318 -21.62 17.93 -9.42
N VAL A 319 -20.72 18.52 -8.63
CA VAL A 319 -21.07 19.34 -7.46
C VAL A 319 -20.91 20.83 -7.75
N VAL A 320 -19.91 21.21 -8.52
CA VAL A 320 -19.56 22.61 -8.81
C VAL A 320 -20.44 23.17 -9.93
N ASP A 321 -20.73 22.40 -10.98
CA ASP A 321 -21.47 22.87 -12.16
C ASP A 321 -22.90 23.34 -11.79
N PRO A 322 -23.66 22.65 -10.92
CA PRO A 322 -24.97 23.14 -10.48
C PRO A 322 -24.90 24.41 -9.61
N ILE A 323 -23.79 24.61 -8.88
CA ILE A 323 -23.58 25.75 -7.99
C ILE A 323 -23.14 26.97 -8.80
N VAL A 324 -22.24 26.77 -9.78
CA VAL A 324 -21.79 27.81 -10.71
C VAL A 324 -22.96 28.24 -11.60
N ALA A 325 -23.73 27.30 -12.14
CA ALA A 325 -24.93 27.60 -12.94
C ALA A 325 -25.98 28.41 -12.17
N ARG A 326 -26.15 28.19 -10.86
CA ARG A 326 -27.08 28.96 -10.02
C ARG A 326 -26.58 30.34 -9.64
N ARG A 327 -25.27 30.51 -9.47
CA ARG A 327 -24.68 31.70 -8.82
C ARG A 327 -24.04 32.67 -9.82
N TRP A 328 -23.64 32.17 -10.98
CA TRP A 328 -23.09 32.94 -12.10
C TRP A 328 -23.58 32.38 -13.44
N PRO A 329 -24.89 32.51 -13.77
CA PRO A 329 -25.48 31.91 -14.96
C PRO A 329 -24.85 32.39 -16.28
N HIS A 330 -24.27 33.60 -16.31
CA HIS A 330 -23.57 34.16 -17.47
C HIS A 330 -22.24 33.44 -17.79
N LEU A 331 -21.64 32.72 -16.83
CA LEU A 331 -20.44 31.90 -17.08
C LEU A 331 -20.77 30.57 -17.75
N VAL A 332 -21.99 30.06 -17.58
CA VAL A 332 -22.46 28.82 -18.22
C VAL A 332 -23.01 29.09 -19.63
N GLN A 333 -23.48 30.31 -19.89
CA GLN A 333 -24.00 30.70 -21.20
C GLN A 333 -22.90 30.82 -22.29
N ASN A 334 -21.62 30.98 -21.95
CA ASN A 334 -20.57 31.12 -22.97
C ASN A 334 -20.17 29.78 -23.62
N ASP A 335 -20.18 28.67 -22.87
CA ASP A 335 -19.85 27.35 -23.44
C ASP A 335 -20.96 26.82 -24.34
N ASP A 336 -22.23 27.08 -24.00
CA ASP A 336 -23.36 26.75 -24.89
C ASP A 336 -23.41 27.70 -26.10
N LEU A 337 -22.99 28.96 -25.99
CA LEU A 337 -22.94 29.87 -27.13
C LEU A 337 -21.79 29.55 -28.10
N GLU A 338 -20.63 29.06 -27.64
CA GLU A 338 -19.57 28.56 -28.55
C GLU A 338 -19.97 27.23 -29.20
N ALA A 339 -20.59 26.29 -28.49
CA ALA A 339 -21.10 25.05 -29.08
C ALA A 339 -22.29 25.27 -30.03
N THR A 340 -23.12 26.29 -29.77
CA THR A 340 -24.22 26.69 -30.67
C THR A 340 -23.73 27.56 -31.84
N ALA A 341 -22.67 28.35 -31.66
CA ALA A 341 -22.01 29.10 -32.73
C ALA A 341 -21.24 28.17 -33.68
N GLU A 342 -20.53 27.15 -33.19
CA GLU A 342 -19.93 26.11 -34.04
C GLU A 342 -20.98 25.28 -34.79
N ARG A 343 -22.14 24.97 -34.15
CA ARG A 343 -23.28 24.36 -34.86
C ARG A 343 -23.91 25.30 -35.88
N HIS A 344 -24.02 26.60 -35.63
CA HIS A 344 -24.59 27.55 -36.60
C HIS A 344 -23.65 27.89 -37.76
N VAL A 345 -22.32 27.89 -37.54
CA VAL A 345 -21.32 28.03 -38.60
C VAL A 345 -21.26 26.75 -39.44
N SER A 346 -21.36 25.56 -38.82
CA SER A 346 -21.49 24.27 -39.52
C SER A 346 -22.75 24.19 -40.39
N VAL A 347 -23.90 24.68 -39.91
CA VAL A 347 -25.17 24.64 -40.68
C VAL A 347 -25.24 25.71 -41.78
N LYS A 348 -24.57 26.87 -41.63
CA LYS A 348 -24.47 27.87 -42.72
C LYS A 348 -23.42 27.50 -43.79
N ALA A 349 -22.35 26.80 -43.43
CA ALA A 349 -21.37 26.30 -44.38
C ALA A 349 -21.91 25.19 -45.31
N TRP A 350 -23.04 24.57 -44.96
CA TRP A 350 -23.70 23.51 -45.75
C TRP A 350 -24.92 23.99 -46.55
N LYS A 351 -25.25 25.29 -46.53
CA LYS A 351 -26.35 25.86 -47.34
C LYS A 351 -25.91 26.55 -48.64
N HIS A 352 -24.62 26.51 -48.97
CA HIS A 352 -24.07 27.08 -50.21
C HIS A 352 -23.33 26.07 -51.10
N LEU A 353 -23.61 24.76 -50.93
CA LEU A 353 -23.10 23.71 -51.82
C LEU A 353 -24.18 22.85 -52.47
N ASP A 354 -25.44 23.27 -52.41
CA ASP A 354 -26.54 22.73 -53.22
C ASP A 354 -27.24 23.86 -53.99
N THR A 355 -26.54 24.40 -54.98
CA THR A 355 -27.09 24.97 -56.23
C THR A 355 -26.05 24.86 -57.33
#